data_AF-A0A968MLT6-F1
#
_entry.id   AF-A0A968MLT6-F1
#
_cell.length_a   1.000
_cell.length_b   1.000
_cell.length_c   1.000
_cell.angle_alpha   90.00
_cell.angle_beta   90.00
_cell.angle_gamma   90.00
#
_symmetry.space_group_name_H-M   'P 1'
#
loop_
_entity.id
_entity.type
_entity.pdbx_description
1 polymer ?
#
loop_
_entity_poly.entity_id
_entity_poly.type
_entity_poly.pdbx_seq_one_letter_code
_entity_poly.pdbx_strand_id
1 'polypeptide(L)'
;MPEKTRLMVLAPVIRQKKGHHKDIVDKLLSEGFVRARVNGEVVDLQSGLRGEADNPLGLGRYEKHDVEAWWTASRFGPKRSAG
;
A
#
# COMPACT_ATOMS: atom_id res chain seq x y z
N MET A 1 -20.66 -11.15 22.74
CA MET A 1 -19.97 -10.16 21.88
C MET A 1 -18.79 -10.89 21.25
N PRO A 2 -18.64 -10.98 19.91
CA PRO A 2 -17.58 -11.80 19.35
C PRO A 2 -16.24 -11.10 19.58
N GLU A 3 -15.36 -11.81 20.25
CA GLU A 3 -14.07 -11.32 20.74
C GLU A 3 -13.10 -11.20 19.56
N LYS A 4 -12.47 -10.02 19.41
CA LYS A 4 -11.41 -9.68 18.43
C LYS A 4 -11.87 -9.35 17.00
N THR A 5 -12.71 -8.32 16.83
CA THR A 5 -12.86 -7.64 15.53
C THR A 5 -11.54 -6.93 15.16
N ARG A 6 -10.80 -7.47 14.20
CA ARG A 6 -9.63 -6.80 13.62
C ARG A 6 -10.10 -5.70 12.68
N LEU A 7 -9.95 -4.44 13.09
CA LEU A 7 -10.24 -3.29 12.22
C LEU A 7 -9.11 -3.12 11.20
N MET A 8 -9.50 -3.05 9.92
CA MET A 8 -8.62 -2.74 8.79
C MET A 8 -8.99 -1.35 8.28
N VAL A 9 -8.03 -0.43 8.25
CA VAL A 9 -8.20 0.89 7.66
C VAL A 9 -7.59 0.85 6.27
N LEU A 10 -8.42 1.09 5.26
CA LEU A 10 -7.99 1.23 3.86
C LEU A 10 -8.02 2.71 3.51
N ALA A 11 -6.85 3.30 3.24
CA ALA A 11 -6.78 4.67 2.74
C ALA A 11 -6.62 4.62 1.21
N PRO A 12 -7.58 5.14 0.42
CA PRO A 12 -7.47 5.15 -1.04
C PRO A 12 -6.38 6.13 -1.47
N VAL A 13 -5.32 5.62 -2.11
CA VAL A 13 -4.17 6.43 -2.56
C VAL A 13 -4.25 6.71 -4.05
N ILE A 14 -4.70 5.74 -4.83
CA ILE A 14 -4.92 5.86 -6.28
C ILE A 14 -6.29 5.31 -6.62
N ARG A 15 -7.01 6.02 -7.49
CA ARG A 15 -8.26 5.54 -8.05
C ARG A 15 -8.29 5.68 -9.56
N GLN A 16 -8.47 4.58 -10.28
CA GLN A 16 -8.69 4.52 -11.73
C GLN A 16 -7.67 5.31 -12.56
N LYS A 17 -6.39 5.34 -12.13
CA LYS A 17 -5.32 6.04 -12.84
C LYS A 17 -4.42 5.07 -13.59
N LYS A 18 -3.95 5.51 -14.77
CA LYS A 18 -2.97 4.78 -15.56
C LYS A 18 -1.54 5.00 -15.09
N GLY A 19 -0.68 4.00 -15.23
CA GLY A 19 0.75 4.10 -14.94
C GLY A 19 1.26 3.06 -13.93
N HIS A 20 2.59 3.02 -13.77
CA HIS A 20 3.26 2.08 -12.86
C HIS A 20 3.17 2.48 -11.38
N HIS A 21 2.88 3.76 -11.10
CA HIS A 21 2.67 4.29 -9.76
C HIS A 21 3.86 4.08 -8.78
N LYS A 22 5.09 3.98 -9.30
CA LYS A 22 6.32 3.80 -8.52
C LYS A 22 6.46 4.81 -7.37
N ASP A 23 6.29 6.10 -7.65
CA ASP A 23 6.44 7.17 -6.64
C ASP A 23 5.51 6.97 -5.43
N ILE A 24 4.33 6.39 -5.67
CA ILE A 24 3.34 6.12 -4.64
C ILE A 24 3.75 4.89 -3.82
N VAL A 25 4.28 3.86 -4.47
CA VAL A 25 4.84 2.69 -3.80
C VAL A 25 6.01 3.09 -2.90
N ASP A 26 6.94 3.90 -3.41
CA ASP A 26 8.09 4.41 -2.66
C ASP A 26 7.66 5.27 -1.47
N LYS A 27 6.67 6.13 -1.66
CA LYS A 27 6.08 6.93 -0.59
C LYS A 27 5.47 6.04 0.50
N LEU A 28 4.68 5.03 0.12
CA LEU A 28 4.05 4.11 1.07
C LEU A 28 5.11 3.31 1.86
N LEU A 29 6.16 2.84 1.20
CA LEU A 29 7.29 2.18 1.86
C LEU A 29 7.98 3.11 2.86
N SER A 30 8.25 4.36 2.46
CA SER A 30 8.85 5.38 3.33
C SER A 30 7.98 5.71 4.56
N GLU A 31 6.66 5.70 4.41
CA GLU A 31 5.70 5.92 5.49
C GLU A 31 5.55 4.71 6.44
N GLY A 32 6.17 3.58 6.09
CA GLY A 32 6.21 2.34 6.88
C GLY A 32 5.10 1.34 6.54
N PHE A 33 4.44 1.51 5.39
CA PHE A 33 3.49 0.52 4.90
C PHE A 33 4.24 -0.66 4.27
N VAL A 34 3.91 -1.86 4.71
CA VAL A 34 4.48 -3.10 4.18
C VAL A 34 3.55 -3.81 3.22
N ARG A 35 2.27 -3.43 3.20
CA ARG A 35 1.24 -4.02 2.32
C ARG A 35 0.31 -2.95 1.77
N ALA A 36 -0.21 -3.20 0.57
CA ALA A 36 -1.26 -2.43 -0.05
C ALA A 36 -2.27 -3.37 -0.70
N ARG A 37 -3.45 -2.85 -1.04
CA ARG A 37 -4.38 -3.50 -1.95
C ARG A 37 -4.28 -2.82 -3.31
N VAL A 38 -3.98 -3.59 -4.35
CA VAL A 38 -3.79 -3.13 -5.72
C VAL A 38 -4.77 -3.90 -6.59
N ASN A 39 -5.67 -3.19 -7.29
CA ASN A 39 -6.75 -3.79 -8.08
C ASN A 39 -7.61 -4.81 -7.32
N GLY A 40 -7.77 -4.61 -6.01
CA GLY A 40 -8.52 -5.53 -5.15
C GLY A 40 -7.69 -6.67 -4.55
N GLU A 41 -6.46 -6.87 -4.99
CA GLU A 41 -5.55 -7.90 -4.47
C GLU A 41 -4.56 -7.32 -3.46
N VAL A 42 -4.37 -8.04 -2.37
CA VAL A 42 -3.41 -7.66 -1.34
C VAL A 42 -2.01 -8.05 -1.78
N VAL A 43 -1.12 -7.06 -1.85
CA VAL A 43 0.27 -7.23 -2.24
C VAL A 43 1.22 -6.75 -1.15
N ASP A 44 2.37 -7.40 -1.07
CA ASP A 44 3.47 -7.00 -0.21
C ASP A 44 4.33 -5.95 -0.95
N LEU A 45 4.42 -4.74 -0.38
CA LEU A 45 5.15 -3.63 -1.00
C LEU A 45 6.67 -3.82 -0.90
N GLN A 46 7.17 -4.52 0.13
CA GLN A 46 8.60 -4.78 0.27
C GLN A 46 9.10 -5.78 -0.78
N SER A 47 8.23 -6.64 -1.28
CA SER A 47 8.53 -7.55 -2.39
C SER A 47 8.84 -6.78 -3.67
N GLY A 48 8.23 -5.61 -3.85
CA GLY A 48 8.53 -4.69 -4.95
C GLY A 48 9.96 -4.14 -4.95
N LEU A 49 10.62 -4.08 -3.78
CA LEU A 49 12.05 -3.71 -3.68
C LEU A 49 12.98 -4.76 -4.33
N ARG A 50 12.49 -5.97 -4.58
CA ARG A 50 13.21 -7.04 -5.29
C ARG A 50 12.84 -7.13 -6.77
N GLY A 51 11.84 -6.36 -7.22
CA GLY A 51 11.32 -6.36 -8.58
C GLY A 51 12.09 -5.43 -9.52
N GLU A 52 11.51 -5.19 -10.69
CA GLU A 52 12.03 -4.24 -11.68
C GLU A 52 12.05 -2.82 -11.08
N ALA A 53 13.20 -2.15 -11.11
CA ALA A 53 13.41 -0.90 -10.38
C ALA A 53 12.39 0.20 -10.72
N ASP A 54 11.80 0.16 -11.92
CA ASP A 54 10.81 1.14 -12.39
C ASP A 54 9.36 0.63 -12.40
N ASN A 55 9.13 -0.63 -12.04
CA ASN A 55 7.79 -1.20 -11.96
C ASN A 55 7.68 -2.25 -10.83
N PRO A 56 7.76 -1.82 -9.55
CA PRO A 56 7.79 -2.73 -8.40
C PRO A 56 6.52 -3.57 -8.24
N LEU A 57 5.43 -3.21 -8.90
CA LEU A 57 4.13 -3.89 -8.83
C LEU A 57 3.72 -4.54 -10.16
N GLY A 58 4.56 -4.50 -11.19
CA GLY A 58 4.24 -5.09 -12.50
C GLY A 58 3.00 -4.48 -13.17
N LEU A 59 2.68 -3.22 -12.89
CA LEU A 59 1.47 -2.56 -13.39
C LEU A 59 1.64 -2.11 -14.84
N GLY A 60 0.59 -2.20 -15.64
CA GLY A 60 0.61 -1.80 -17.04
C GLY A 60 0.55 -0.28 -17.20
N ARG A 61 1.49 0.31 -17.95
CA ARG A 61 1.53 1.77 -18.19
C ARG A 61 0.21 2.36 -18.73
N TYR A 62 -0.53 1.58 -19.54
CA TYR A 62 -1.74 2.05 -20.24
C TYR A 62 -3.05 1.59 -19.60
N GLU A 63 -2.97 0.83 -18.51
CA GLU A 63 -4.10 0.23 -17.81
C GLU A 63 -4.44 1.03 -16.56
N LYS A 64 -5.71 1.03 -16.15
CA LYS A 64 -6.14 1.75 -14.95
C LYS A 64 -5.93 0.86 -13.73
N HIS A 65 -5.41 1.46 -12.67
CA HIS A 65 -5.18 0.79 -11.40
C HIS A 65 -5.81 1.55 -10.24
N ASP A 66 -6.22 0.79 -9.23
CA ASP A 66 -6.62 1.28 -7.92
C ASP A 66 -5.58 0.81 -6.89
N VAL A 67 -5.13 1.71 -6.01
CA VAL A 67 -4.16 1.40 -4.94
C VAL A 67 -4.68 1.95 -3.63
N GLU A 68 -4.78 1.07 -2.64
CA GLU A 68 -5.26 1.38 -1.30
C GLU A 68 -4.19 0.97 -0.29
N ALA A 69 -3.80 1.89 0.59
CA ALA A 69 -2.87 1.57 1.66
C ALA A 69 -3.59 0.66 2.66
N TRP A 70 -3.02 -0.52 2.92
CA TRP A 70 -3.60 -1.47 3.86
C TRP A 70 -2.98 -1.28 5.24
N TRP A 71 -3.77 -0.77 6.17
CA TRP A 71 -3.39 -0.64 7.56
C TRP A 71 -4.21 -1.53 8.47
N THR A 72 -3.55 -2.25 9.37
CA THR A 72 -4.22 -3.05 10.39
C THR A 72 -4.09 -2.32 11.73
N ALA A 73 -5.21 -2.09 12.42
CA ALA A 73 -5.26 -1.26 13.63
C ALA A 73 -4.42 -1.79 14.82
N SER A 74 -3.86 -3.00 14.73
CA SER A 74 -2.95 -3.55 15.73
C SER A 74 -1.61 -2.79 15.86
N ARG A 75 -1.33 -1.82 14.98
CA ARG A 75 -0.11 -1.00 15.01
C ARG A 75 -0.35 0.47 15.35
N PHE A 76 -1.54 0.83 15.85
CA PHE A 76 -1.82 2.16 16.42
C PHE A 76 -1.13 2.34 17.79
N GLY A 77 0.18 2.10 17.85
CA GLY A 77 1.03 2.75 18.83
C GLY A 77 1.27 4.19 18.34
N PRO A 78 1.36 5.19 19.23
CA PRO A 78 1.54 6.58 18.82
C PRO A 78 2.74 6.67 17.88
N LYS A 79 2.55 7.24 16.68
CA LYS A 79 3.68 7.68 15.87
C LYS A 79 4.41 8.70 16.74
N ARG A 80 5.50 8.29 17.38
CA ARG A 80 6.47 9.20 17.97
C ARG A 80 6.93 10.10 16.83
N SER A 81 6.36 11.29 16.78
CA SER A 81 6.96 12.45 16.14
C SER A 81 8.38 12.55 16.66
N ALA A 82 9.35 12.30 15.78
CA ALA A 82 10.74 12.65 16.05
C ALA A 82 10.80 14.16 16.35
N GLY A 83 11.44 14.51 17.45
CA GLY A 83 11.71 15.90 17.83
C GLY A 83 12.83 16.52 17.02
#